data_AF-A0A7D5XHC0-F1
#
_entry.id   AF-A0A7D5XHC0-F1
#
_cell.length_a   1.000
_cell.length_b   1.000
_cell.length_c   1.000
_cell.angle_alpha   90.00
_cell.angle_beta   90.00
_cell.angle_gamma   90.00
#
_symmetry.space_group_name_H-M   'P 1'
#
loop_
_entity.id
_entity.type
_entity.pdbx_description
1 polymer ?
#
loop_
_entity_poly.entity_id
_entity_poly.type
_entity_poly.pdbx_seq_one_letter_code
_entity_poly.pdbx_strand_id
1 'polypeptide(L)'
;MAKTCTFEKSELRRRLKFFGLSDAHLEEVMSLFDKKNKRMDVVMFVLTLEKYGASRAQITSFLEDLGIEKTTLITIFSKADSKKAGMDDRKIQEVILKS
;
A
#
# COMPACT_ATOMS: atom_id res chain seq x y z
N MET A 1 -6.86 -1.47 13.12
CA MET A 1 -7.22 -0.15 12.55
C MET A 1 -6.52 0.03 11.20
N ALA A 2 -7.27 0.31 10.13
CA ALA A 2 -6.72 0.62 8.82
C ALA A 2 -6.38 2.12 8.78
N LYS A 3 -5.09 2.47 8.66
CA LYS A 3 -4.69 3.87 8.45
C LYS A 3 -5.07 4.26 7.03
N THR A 4 -5.85 5.32 6.91
CA THR A 4 -6.25 5.90 5.62
C THR A 4 -5.44 7.16 5.41
N CYS A 5 -4.65 7.21 4.35
CA CYS A 5 -3.88 8.40 3.97
C CYS A 5 -4.59 9.10 2.81
N THR A 6 -4.74 10.42 2.90
CA THR A 6 -5.27 11.28 1.83
C THR A 6 -4.12 11.87 1.04
N PHE A 7 -4.19 11.81 -0.29
CA PHE A 7 -3.13 12.27 -1.19
C PHE A 7 -3.66 13.27 -2.21
N GLU A 8 -2.80 14.22 -2.58
CA GLU A 8 -2.99 14.99 -3.81
C GLU A 8 -2.61 14.16 -5.04
N LYS A 9 -3.49 14.18 -6.05
CA LYS A 9 -3.36 13.38 -7.27
C LYS A 9 -2.10 13.71 -8.07
N SER A 10 -1.71 14.99 -8.07
CA SER A 10 -0.48 15.52 -8.69
C SER A 10 0.78 14.95 -8.04
N GLU A 11 0.82 14.94 -6.71
CA GLU A 11 1.97 14.47 -5.94
C GLU A 11 2.13 12.95 -6.05
N LEU A 12 1.02 12.20 -6.00
CA LEU A 12 1.03 10.76 -6.24
C LEU A 12 1.58 10.44 -7.63
N ARG A 13 1.11 11.13 -8.67
CA ARG A 13 1.60 10.95 -10.05
C ARG A 13 3.10 11.22 -10.19
N ARG A 14 3.59 12.31 -9.59
CA ARG A 14 5.01 12.67 -9.66
C ARG A 14 5.89 11.60 -9.02
N ARG A 15 5.47 11.08 -7.87
CA ARG A 15 6.23 10.06 -7.13
C ARG A 15 6.16 8.67 -7.77
N LEU A 16 5.01 8.28 -8.33
CA LEU A 16 4.88 7.05 -9.13
C LEU A 16 5.82 7.05 -10.34
N LYS A 17 5.96 8.20 -11.00
CA LYS A 17 6.90 8.38 -12.10
C LYS A 17 8.36 8.24 -11.63
N PHE A 18 8.66 8.70 -10.41
CA PHE A 18 10.00 8.59 -9.80
C PHE A 18 10.38 7.14 -9.46
N PHE A 19 9.40 6.28 -9.19
CA PHE A 19 9.62 4.85 -9.00
C PHE A 19 9.87 4.09 -10.32
N GLY A 20 9.79 4.75 -11.47
CA GLY A 20 9.99 4.12 -12.77
C GLY A 20 8.80 3.30 -13.25
N LEU A 21 7.59 3.53 -12.70
CA LEU A 21 6.38 2.91 -13.24
C LEU A 21 6.12 3.42 -14.66
N SER A 22 5.68 2.52 -15.54
CA SER A 22 5.20 2.89 -16.88
C SER A 22 3.94 3.75 -16.77
N ASP A 23 3.69 4.58 -17.79
CA ASP A 23 2.50 5.45 -17.82
C ASP A 23 1.19 4.65 -17.71
N ALA A 24 1.15 3.43 -18.25
CA ALA A 24 0.00 2.53 -18.13
C ALA A 24 -0.26 2.09 -16.67
N HIS A 25 0.77 1.69 -15.93
CA HIS A 25 0.62 1.32 -14.51
C HIS A 25 0.27 2.54 -13.65
N LEU A 26 0.84 3.70 -13.98
CA LEU A 26 0.55 4.95 -13.30
C LEU A 26 -0.94 5.32 -13.43
N GLU A 27 -1.50 5.18 -14.63
CA GLU A 27 -2.91 5.47 -14.90
C GLU A 27 -3.85 4.47 -14.19
N GLU A 28 -3.46 3.19 -14.12
CA GLU A 28 -4.18 2.17 -13.36
C GLU A 28 -4.22 2.49 -11.85
N VAL A 29 -3.07 2.81 -11.24
CA VAL A 29 -2.99 3.21 -9.82
C VAL A 29 -3.81 4.47 -9.55
N MET A 30 -3.76 5.45 -10.46
CA MET A 30 -4.55 6.67 -10.34
C MET A 30 -6.05 6.42 -10.45
N SER A 31 -6.47 5.51 -11.33
CA SER A 31 -7.88 5.10 -11.47
C SER A 31 -8.38 4.38 -10.22
N LEU A 32 -7.57 3.49 -9.64
CA LEU A 32 -7.86 2.84 -8.36
C LEU A 32 -7.98 3.84 -7.21
N PHE A 33 -7.15 4.88 -7.22
CA PHE A 33 -7.19 5.95 -6.23
C PHE A 33 -8.48 6.78 -6.32
N ASP A 34 -8.90 7.14 -7.54
CA ASP A 34 -10.14 7.90 -7.76
C ASP A 34 -11.39 7.07 -7.38
N LYS A 35 -11.43 5.80 -7.79
CA LYS A 35 -12.56 4.89 -7.51
C LYS A 35 -12.78 4.64 -6.02
N LYS A 36 -11.74 4.71 -5.19
CA LYS A 36 -11.84 4.52 -3.73
C LYS A 36 -12.01 5.82 -2.95
N ASN A 37 -12.57 6.86 -3.58
CA ASN A 37 -12.91 8.12 -2.90
C ASN A 37 -11.66 8.81 -2.29
N LYS A 38 -10.52 8.75 -2.99
CA LYS A 38 -9.20 9.23 -2.53
C LYS A 38 -8.68 8.58 -1.25
N ARG A 39 -9.25 7.42 -0.87
CA ARG A 39 -8.84 6.62 0.28
C ARG A 39 -8.21 5.34 -0.24
N MET A 40 -6.90 5.23 -0.08
CA MET A 40 -6.18 4.03 -0.48
C MET A 40 -5.64 3.31 0.76
N ASP A 41 -5.90 2.02 0.84
CA ASP A 41 -5.28 1.16 1.84
C ASP A 41 -3.79 1.10 1.55
N VAL A 42 -2.98 1.64 2.46
CA VAL A 42 -1.53 1.73 2.33
C VAL A 42 -0.91 0.34 2.12
N VAL A 43 -1.47 -0.72 2.72
CA VAL A 43 -0.98 -2.09 2.53
C VAL A 43 -1.18 -2.56 1.09
N MET A 44 -2.37 -2.32 0.52
CA MET A 44 -2.64 -2.68 -0.88
C MET A 44 -1.84 -1.82 -1.85
N PHE A 45 -1.60 -0.56 -1.51
CA PHE A 45 -0.75 0.33 -2.30
C PHE A 45 0.69 -0.18 -2.37
N VAL A 46 1.28 -0.52 -1.22
CA VAL A 46 2.64 -1.09 -1.15
C VAL A 46 2.76 -2.36 -1.99
N LEU A 47 1.79 -3.29 -1.87
CA LEU A 47 1.77 -4.51 -2.66
C LEU A 47 1.70 -4.26 -4.16
N THR A 48 0.90 -3.27 -4.55
CA THR A 48 0.72 -2.87 -5.95
C THR A 48 2.01 -2.27 -6.52
N LEU A 49 2.67 -1.39 -5.75
CA LEU A 49 3.96 -0.81 -6.13
C LEU A 49 5.06 -1.87 -6.26
N GLU A 50 5.17 -2.79 -5.30
CA GLU A 50 6.12 -3.90 -5.38
C GLU A 50 5.86 -4.78 -6.61
N LYS A 51 4.58 -5.05 -6.94
CA LYS A 51 4.20 -5.81 -8.14
C LYS A 51 4.61 -5.10 -9.44
N TYR A 52 4.58 -3.78 -9.45
CA TYR A 52 5.03 -2.97 -10.59
C TYR A 52 6.54 -2.71 -10.60
N GLY A 53 7.30 -3.32 -9.68
CA GLY A 53 8.77 -3.26 -9.67
C GLY A 53 9.38 -2.16 -8.80
N ALA A 54 8.57 -1.43 -8.02
CA ALA A 54 9.12 -0.48 -7.06
C ALA A 54 9.84 -1.22 -5.92
N SER A 55 11.03 -0.75 -5.57
CA SER A 55 11.80 -1.35 -4.48
C SER A 55 11.21 -1.00 -3.12
N ARG A 56 11.33 -1.92 -2.15
CA ARG A 56 10.91 -1.70 -0.76
C ARG A 56 11.57 -0.46 -0.14
N ALA A 57 12.82 -0.16 -0.50
CA ALA A 57 13.53 1.03 -0.05
C ALA A 57 12.88 2.34 -0.56
N GLN A 58 12.51 2.39 -1.84
CA GLN A 58 11.80 3.54 -2.42
C GLN A 58 10.43 3.72 -1.77
N ILE A 59 9.69 2.63 -1.56
CA ILE A 59 8.39 2.65 -0.89
C ILE A 59 8.53 3.11 0.57
N THR A 60 9.57 2.65 1.27
CA THR A 60 9.84 3.04 2.67
C THR A 60 10.10 4.54 2.75
N SER A 61 11.03 5.07 1.95
CA SER A 61 11.33 6.51 1.90
C SER A 61 10.08 7.32 1.55
N PHE A 62 9.25 6.83 0.62
CA PHE A 62 8.00 7.48 0.27
C PHE A 62 7.03 7.55 1.44
N LEU A 63 6.86 6.47 2.19
CA LEU A 63 5.95 6.46 3.33
C LEU A 63 6.51 7.28 4.50
N GLU A 64 7.83 7.31 4.69
CA GLU A 64 8.49 8.20 5.65
C GLU A 64 8.25 9.68 5.33
N ASP A 65 8.36 10.07 4.05
CA ASP A 65 8.07 11.44 3.59
C ASP A 65 6.61 11.88 3.84
N LEU A 66 5.69 10.92 3.93
CA LEU A 66 4.28 11.18 4.28
C LEU A 66 4.07 11.34 5.79
N GLY A 67 5.13 11.25 6.59
CA GLY A 67 5.06 11.26 8.04
C GLY A 67 4.62 9.93 8.64
N ILE A 68 4.71 8.82 7.90
CA ILE A 68 4.47 7.50 8.49
C ILE A 68 5.71 7.06 9.26
N GLU A 69 5.54 6.93 10.58
CA GLU A 69 6.60 6.46 11.48
C GLU A 69 7.05 5.03 11.18
N LYS A 70 8.34 4.75 11.45
CA LYS A 70 8.96 3.43 11.28
C LYS A 70 8.19 2.28 11.93
N THR A 71 7.62 2.48 13.11
CA THR A 71 6.77 1.48 13.81
C THR A 71 5.54 1.10 12.98
N THR A 72 4.94 2.09 12.31
CA THR A 72 3.81 1.89 11.41
C THR A 72 4.26 1.24 10.10
N LEU A 73 5.42 1.60 9.57
CA LEU A 73 6.00 0.98 8.37
C LEU A 73 6.22 -0.52 8.57
N ILE A 74 6.80 -0.92 9.70
CA ILE A 74 6.96 -2.33 10.07
C ILE A 74 5.59 -3.03 10.00
N THR A 75 4.56 -2.43 10.62
CA THR A 75 3.21 -3.00 10.62
C THR A 75 2.61 -3.12 9.22
N ILE A 76 2.80 -2.11 8.36
CA ILE A 76 2.30 -2.10 6.98
C ILE A 76 2.98 -3.20 6.17
N PHE A 77 4.30 -3.27 6.24
CA PHE A 77 5.08 -4.25 5.50
C PHE A 77 4.83 -5.68 6.01
N SER A 78 4.72 -5.90 7.32
CA SER A 78 4.32 -7.20 7.86
C SER A 78 2.96 -7.63 7.33
N LYS A 79 1.97 -6.72 7.27
CA LYS A 79 0.65 -7.01 6.68
C LYS A 79 0.73 -7.27 5.17
N ALA A 80 1.57 -6.53 4.46
CA ALA A 80 1.80 -6.75 3.03
C ALA A 80 2.40 -8.14 2.81
N ASP A 81 3.46 -8.48 3.54
CA ASP A 81 4.14 -9.78 3.50
C ASP A 81 3.15 -10.93 3.85
N SER A 82 2.32 -10.79 4.88
CA SER A 82 1.27 -11.77 5.23
C SER A 82 0.24 -11.96 4.12
N LYS A 83 -0.14 -10.88 3.43
CA LYS A 83 -1.11 -10.92 2.34
C LYS A 83 -0.51 -11.51 1.07
N LYS A 84 0.78 -11.25 0.81
CA LYS A 84 1.57 -11.80 -0.29
C LYS A 84 1.84 -13.31 -0.12
N ALA A 85 2.03 -13.75 1.12
CA ALA A 85 2.25 -15.15 1.49
C ALA A 85 0.99 -16.05 1.39
N GLY A 86 -0.15 -15.53 0.93
CA GLY A 86 -1.32 -16.35 0.62
C GLY A 86 -2.24 -16.66 1.81
N MET A 87 -2.44 -15.72 2.75
CA MET A 87 -3.65 -15.73 3.59
C MET A 87 -4.89 -15.27 2.80
N ASP A 88 -5.14 -15.91 1.66
CA ASP A 88 -6.43 -15.85 0.96
C ASP A 88 -6.77 -17.19 0.29
N ASP A 89 -6.40 -18.30 0.94
CA ASP A 89 -7.05 -19.59 0.64
C ASP A 89 -7.37 -20.33 1.95
N ARG A 90 -8.61 -20.14 2.42
CA ARG A 90 -9.31 -20.89 3.47
C ARG A 90 -8.80 -20.70 4.92
N LYS A 91 -9.26 -19.65 5.60
CA LYS A 91 -9.84 -19.72 6.98
C LYS A 91 -10.17 -18.32 7.50
N ILE A 92 -11.37 -17.85 7.14
CA ILE A 92 -12.18 -17.21 8.17
C ILE A 92 -12.64 -18.37 9.06
N GLN A 93 -12.10 -18.48 10.28
CA GLN A 93 -12.87 -18.97 11.44
C GLN A 93 -12.08 -18.78 12.74
N GLU A 94 -12.71 -17.97 13.60
CA GLU A 94 -12.64 -17.92 15.06
C GLU A 94 -11.29 -17.74 15.77
N VAL A 95 -11.20 -16.60 16.45
CA VAL A 95 -10.67 -16.59 17.82
C VAL A 95 -11.82 -16.20 18.75
N ILE A 96 -12.57 -17.19 19.22
CA ILE A 96 -13.33 -17.06 20.47
C ILE A 96 -12.30 -16.99 21.59
N LEU A 97 -12.27 -15.89 22.33
CA LEU A 97 -11.69 -15.86 23.67
C LEU A 97 -12.83 -16.07 24.68
N LYS A 98 -13.06 -17.34 25.04
CA LYS A 98 -13.44 -17.76 26.39
C LYS A 98 -12.11 -18.12 27.06
N SER A 99 -11.76 -17.75 28.28
CA SER A 99 -12.50 -17.32 29.47
C SER A 99 -11.56 -16.48 30.33
#